data_AF-S8B0Z0-F1
#
_entry.id   AF-S8B0Z0-F1
#
_cell.length_a   1.000
_cell.length_b   1.000
_cell.length_c   1.000
_cell.angle_alpha   90.00
_cell.angle_beta   90.00
_cell.angle_gamma   90.00
#
_symmetry.space_group_name_H-M   'P 1'
#
loop_
_entity.id
_entity.type
_entity.pdbx_description
1 polymer ?
#
loop_
_entity_poly.entity_id
_entity_poly.type
_entity_poly.pdbx_seq_one_letter_code
_entity_poly.pdbx_strand_id
1 'polypeptide(L)'
;MASYGRILNSNETDQGERGTSGLLGARTEQFALGSLFYLMNHGVEVYGDQCLTEDPYEHGPKVVDLLQNMEFPKLDHDPLIDHIIDKCWHNRYVIVSELAPHTKMLLDGGHGESSEEDKKLLKEELLSKREVCLDLEKRGLLHLLWPGEPEQLGFTFDWYRHNL
;
A
#
# COMPACT_ATOMS: atom_id res chain seq x y z
N MET A 1 -12.74 -5.50 -5.34
CA MET A 1 -11.96 -6.05 -4.22
C MET A 1 -11.01 -4.98 -3.73
N ALA A 2 -10.61 -4.95 -2.45
CA ALA A 2 -9.70 -3.91 -1.97
C ALA A 2 -8.31 -4.10 -2.62
N SER A 3 -7.88 -3.15 -3.44
CA SER A 3 -6.64 -3.18 -4.25
C SER A 3 -5.37 -3.31 -3.41
N TYR A 4 -5.48 -3.04 -2.10
CA TYR A 4 -4.37 -2.99 -1.15
C TYR A 4 -4.53 -3.99 0.00
N GLY A 5 -5.42 -4.98 -0.13
CA GLY A 5 -5.69 -5.99 0.90
C GLY A 5 -5.36 -7.41 0.45
N ARG A 6 -5.04 -8.28 1.41
CA ARG A 6 -4.81 -9.71 1.17
C ARG A 6 -5.55 -10.55 2.21
N ILE A 7 -6.26 -11.57 1.75
CA ILE A 7 -6.90 -12.57 2.61
C ILE A 7 -5.87 -13.51 3.25
N LEU A 8 -6.19 -14.06 4.42
CA LEU A 8 -5.28 -14.94 5.15
C LEU A 8 -4.92 -16.20 4.36
N ASN A 9 -3.64 -16.56 4.45
CA ASN A 9 -3.12 -17.83 3.96
C ASN A 9 -3.35 -18.94 5.01
N SER A 10 -2.90 -20.18 4.73
CA SER A 10 -3.01 -21.30 5.66
C SER A 10 -1.99 -21.30 6.80
N ASN A 11 -0.97 -20.44 6.72
CA ASN A 11 0.21 -20.46 7.59
C ASN A 11 0.15 -19.39 8.69
N GLU A 12 -0.72 -18.39 8.56
CA GLU A 12 -0.98 -17.30 9.52
C GLU A 12 -2.13 -17.66 10.48
N THR A 13 -2.07 -18.84 11.13
CA THR A 13 -3.20 -19.37 11.93
C THR A 13 -3.52 -18.55 13.18
N ASP A 14 -2.55 -17.78 13.68
CA ASP A 14 -2.71 -16.85 14.80
C ASP A 14 -3.52 -15.60 14.43
N GLN A 15 -3.70 -15.33 13.14
CA GLN A 15 -4.39 -14.14 12.62
C GLN A 15 -5.85 -14.41 12.26
N GLY A 16 -6.29 -15.67 12.20
CA GLY A 16 -7.68 -16.06 11.90
C GLY A 16 -7.81 -17.21 10.91
N GLU A 17 -9.03 -17.42 10.40
CA GLU A 17 -9.32 -18.47 9.42
C GLU A 17 -8.86 -18.09 8.01
N ARG A 18 -8.33 -19.07 7.27
CA ARG A 18 -7.94 -18.91 5.86
C ARG A 18 -9.10 -18.33 5.05
N GLY A 19 -8.80 -17.39 4.18
CA GLY A 19 -9.79 -16.78 3.27
C GLY A 19 -10.57 -15.61 3.89
N THR A 20 -10.38 -15.34 5.17
CA THR A 20 -10.87 -14.12 5.83
C THR A 20 -9.84 -13.00 5.76
N SER A 21 -10.22 -11.77 6.12
CA SER A 21 -9.26 -10.67 6.27
C SER A 21 -8.35 -10.82 7.49
N GLY A 22 -8.67 -11.74 8.41
CA GLY A 22 -7.97 -11.90 9.68
C GLY A 22 -8.15 -10.74 10.65
N LEU A 23 -7.29 -10.69 11.65
CA LEU A 23 -7.17 -9.55 12.56
C LEU A 23 -6.64 -8.33 11.80
N LEU A 24 -7.40 -7.23 11.88
CA LEU A 24 -6.94 -5.94 11.37
C LEU A 24 -5.82 -5.43 12.29
N GLY A 25 -4.65 -5.15 11.71
CA GLY A 25 -3.49 -4.69 12.46
C GLY A 25 -2.24 -4.56 11.60
N ALA A 26 -1.06 -4.66 12.21
CA ALA A 26 0.21 -4.42 11.53
C ALA A 26 0.37 -5.27 10.25
N ARG A 27 -0.11 -6.52 10.24
CA ARG A 27 -0.06 -7.41 9.05
C ARG A 27 -0.87 -6.87 7.88
N THR A 28 -2.09 -6.39 8.12
CA THR A 28 -2.95 -5.83 7.06
C THR A 28 -2.42 -4.48 6.57
N GLU A 29 -1.92 -3.64 7.49
CA GLU A 29 -1.35 -2.33 7.16
C GLU A 29 -0.05 -2.45 6.37
N GLN A 30 0.84 -3.35 6.76
CA GLN A 30 2.09 -3.62 6.03
C GLN A 30 1.82 -4.08 4.61
N PHE A 31 0.86 -4.99 4.40
CA PHE A 31 0.52 -5.43 3.06
C PHE A 31 0.06 -4.25 2.19
N ALA A 32 -0.83 -3.40 2.72
CA ALA A 32 -1.29 -2.21 2.02
C ALA A 32 -0.14 -1.25 1.69
N LEU A 33 0.78 -1.01 2.63
CA LEU A 33 1.96 -0.18 2.42
C LEU A 33 2.88 -0.77 1.35
N GLY A 34 3.14 -2.08 1.38
CA GLY A 34 3.93 -2.77 0.36
C GLY A 34 3.35 -2.59 -1.04
N SER A 35 2.03 -2.71 -1.18
CA SER A 35 1.35 -2.49 -2.46
C SER A 35 1.40 -1.04 -2.94
N LEU A 36 1.40 -0.06 -2.02
CA LEU A 36 1.63 1.35 -2.36
C LEU A 36 3.08 1.59 -2.83
N PHE A 37 4.08 1.02 -2.16
CA PHE A 37 5.47 1.09 -2.62
C PHE A 37 5.64 0.42 -3.98
N TYR A 38 4.98 -0.71 -4.22
CA TYR A 38 4.97 -1.36 -5.53
C TYR A 38 4.39 -0.45 -6.60
N LEU A 39 3.22 0.15 -6.36
CA LEU A 39 2.61 1.10 -7.30
C LEU A 39 3.53 2.30 -7.59
N MET A 40 4.19 2.85 -6.58
CA MET A 40 5.11 3.98 -6.76
C MET A 40 6.38 3.59 -7.53
N ASN A 41 6.91 2.38 -7.30
CA ASN A 41 8.18 1.92 -7.89
C ASN A 41 8.02 1.33 -9.29
N HIS A 42 6.93 0.60 -9.52
CA HIS A 42 6.64 -0.12 -10.77
C HIS A 42 5.62 0.60 -11.66
N GLY A 43 4.90 1.59 -11.12
CA GLY A 43 3.92 2.40 -11.88
C GLY A 43 2.60 1.70 -12.18
N VAL A 44 2.39 0.50 -11.65
CA VAL A 44 1.21 -0.35 -11.89
C VAL A 44 0.72 -0.98 -10.59
N GLU A 45 -0.57 -1.27 -10.49
CA GLU A 45 -1.11 -2.02 -9.37
C GLU A 45 -0.55 -3.46 -9.37
N VAL A 46 -0.62 -4.15 -8.23
CA VAL A 46 -0.11 -5.53 -8.09
C VAL A 46 -0.80 -6.43 -9.12
N TYR A 47 -0.03 -6.98 -10.06
CA TYR A 47 -0.48 -7.73 -11.25
C TYR A 47 -1.30 -6.95 -12.29
N GLY A 48 -1.48 -5.64 -12.15
CA GLY A 48 -2.34 -4.84 -13.02
C GLY A 48 -1.92 -4.80 -14.49
N ASP A 49 -0.67 -5.11 -14.79
CA ASP A 49 -0.07 -5.19 -16.13
C ASP A 49 0.08 -6.62 -16.66
N GLN A 50 -0.22 -7.64 -15.84
CA GLN A 50 -0.01 -9.05 -16.19
C GLN A 50 -1.29 -9.74 -16.63
N CYS A 51 -1.21 -10.45 -17.75
CA CYS A 51 -2.27 -11.34 -18.21
C CYS A 51 -2.18 -12.68 -17.47
N LEU A 52 -2.86 -12.79 -16.32
CA LEU A 52 -2.88 -14.00 -15.49
C LEU A 52 -3.77 -15.13 -16.04
N THR A 53 -4.71 -14.77 -16.91
CA THR A 53 -5.74 -15.66 -17.48
C THR A 53 -6.28 -15.03 -18.77
N GLU A 54 -6.78 -15.87 -19.68
CA GLU A 54 -7.42 -15.41 -20.93
C GLU A 54 -8.77 -14.73 -20.67
N ASP A 55 -9.49 -15.12 -19.61
CA ASP A 55 -10.77 -14.53 -19.24
C ASP A 55 -10.57 -13.31 -18.32
N PRO A 56 -10.92 -12.08 -18.76
CA PRO A 56 -10.75 -10.87 -17.95
C PRO A 56 -11.55 -10.90 -16.62
N TYR A 57 -12.64 -11.67 -16.53
CA TYR A 57 -13.42 -11.79 -15.29
C TYR A 57 -12.71 -12.66 -14.24
N GLU A 58 -11.81 -13.54 -14.67
CA GLU A 58 -11.03 -14.42 -13.78
C GLU A 58 -9.73 -13.77 -13.28
N HIS A 59 -9.36 -12.58 -13.77
CA HIS A 59 -8.14 -11.90 -13.35
C HIS A 59 -8.16 -11.60 -11.84
N GLY A 60 -9.23 -10.99 -11.34
CA GLY A 60 -9.38 -10.66 -9.92
C GLY A 60 -9.27 -11.90 -9.01
N PRO A 61 -10.08 -12.94 -9.22
CA PRO A 61 -9.96 -14.22 -8.51
C PRO A 61 -8.55 -14.81 -8.56
N LYS A 62 -7.87 -14.73 -9.71
CA LYS A 62 -6.50 -15.25 -9.82
C LYS A 62 -5.49 -14.45 -9.02
N VAL A 63 -5.61 -13.11 -9.00
CA VAL A 63 -4.81 -12.26 -8.11
C VAL A 63 -5.02 -12.64 -6.65
N VAL A 64 -6.27 -12.89 -6.23
CA VAL A 64 -6.55 -13.36 -4.86
C VAL A 64 -5.81 -14.63 -4.53
N ASP A 65 -5.90 -15.63 -5.41
CA ASP A 65 -5.28 -16.93 -5.23
C ASP A 65 -3.76 -16.80 -5.07
N LEU A 66 -3.10 -16.06 -5.98
CA LEU A 66 -1.66 -15.80 -5.91
C LEU A 66 -1.27 -15.12 -4.60
N LEU A 67 -1.93 -14.02 -4.25
CA LEU A 67 -1.64 -13.30 -3.02
C LEU A 67 -1.88 -14.20 -1.80
N GLN A 68 -2.99 -14.93 -1.73
CA GLN A 68 -3.27 -15.86 -0.64
C GLN A 68 -2.19 -16.95 -0.52
N ASN A 69 -1.57 -17.36 -1.63
CA ASN A 69 -0.48 -18.33 -1.63
C ASN A 69 0.90 -17.70 -1.40
N MET A 70 0.97 -16.39 -1.10
CA MET A 70 2.21 -15.62 -0.95
C MET A 70 3.06 -15.61 -2.23
N GLU A 71 2.41 -15.74 -3.38
CA GLU A 71 3.02 -15.60 -4.69
C GLU A 71 2.88 -14.14 -5.12
N PHE A 72 4.02 -13.46 -5.25
CA PHE A 72 4.07 -12.03 -5.56
C PHE A 72 4.73 -11.77 -6.92
N PRO A 73 4.45 -10.62 -7.56
CA PRO A 73 5.17 -10.19 -8.75
C PRO A 73 6.67 -10.12 -8.49
N LYS A 74 7.44 -10.24 -9.56
CA LYS A 74 8.90 -10.08 -9.50
C LYS A 74 9.25 -8.63 -9.13
N LEU A 75 10.23 -8.49 -8.25
CA LEU A 75 10.80 -7.21 -7.84
C LEU A 75 12.18 -7.06 -8.50
N ASP A 76 12.28 -6.21 -9.52
CA ASP A 76 13.48 -5.98 -10.33
C ASP A 76 13.71 -4.53 -10.74
N HIS A 77 13.18 -3.59 -9.95
CA HIS A 77 13.33 -2.15 -10.13
C HIS A 77 14.34 -1.61 -9.10
N ASP A 78 14.02 -0.53 -8.38
CA ASP A 78 14.91 0.02 -7.34
C ASP A 78 15.10 -1.00 -6.20
N PRO A 79 16.34 -1.48 -5.92
CA PRO A 79 16.58 -2.51 -4.92
C PRO A 79 16.25 -2.11 -3.49
N LEU A 80 16.30 -0.82 -3.15
CA LEU A 80 15.96 -0.35 -1.81
C LEU A 80 14.45 -0.36 -1.60
N ILE A 81 13.69 0.10 -2.59
CA ILE A 81 12.23 0.09 -2.54
C ILE A 81 11.70 -1.35 -2.65
N ASP A 82 12.27 -2.17 -3.53
CA ASP A 82 11.93 -3.59 -3.67
C ASP A 82 12.17 -4.36 -2.37
N HIS A 83 13.25 -4.06 -1.64
CA HIS A 83 13.48 -4.65 -0.31
C HIS A 83 12.41 -4.26 0.73
N ILE A 84 11.89 -3.03 0.65
CA ILE A 84 10.78 -2.59 1.49
C ILE A 84 9.50 -3.33 1.12
N ILE A 85 9.20 -3.45 -0.19
CA ILE A 85 8.02 -4.17 -0.69
C ILE A 85 8.04 -5.64 -0.21
N ASP A 86 9.17 -6.33 -0.39
CA ASP A 86 9.35 -7.73 0.05
C ASP A 86 9.06 -7.88 1.54
N LYS A 87 9.65 -7.03 2.39
CA LYS A 87 9.44 -7.10 3.83
C LYS A 87 7.98 -6.86 4.22
N CYS A 88 7.34 -5.88 3.61
CA CYS A 88 5.94 -5.53 3.84
C CYS A 88 5.00 -6.69 3.47
N TRP A 89 5.15 -7.26 2.26
CA TRP A 89 4.28 -8.35 1.80
C TRP A 89 4.46 -9.65 2.59
N HIS A 90 5.65 -9.89 3.11
CA HIS A 90 5.95 -11.05 3.95
C HIS A 90 5.79 -10.81 5.46
N ASN A 91 5.16 -9.71 5.87
CA ASN A 91 4.89 -9.39 7.29
C ASN A 91 6.16 -9.44 8.16
N ARG A 92 7.28 -8.89 7.65
CA ARG A 92 8.59 -8.94 8.33
C ARG A 92 8.85 -7.75 9.26
N TYR A 93 7.90 -6.83 9.40
CA TYR A 93 7.91 -5.85 10.48
C TYR A 93 6.94 -6.29 11.57
N VAL A 94 7.38 -6.23 12.82
CA VAL A 94 6.51 -6.57 13.96
C VAL A 94 5.48 -5.46 14.17
N ILE A 95 5.90 -4.22 13.95
CA ILE A 95 5.07 -3.01 14.03
C ILE A 95 5.40 -2.09 12.86
N VAL A 96 4.41 -1.33 12.38
CA VAL A 96 4.57 -0.45 11.21
C VAL A 96 5.66 0.62 11.41
N SER A 97 5.95 1.02 12.65
CA SER A 97 7.01 2.00 12.92
C SER A 97 8.42 1.51 12.58
N GLU A 98 8.66 0.19 12.46
CA GLU A 98 9.94 -0.36 12.01
C GLU A 98 10.24 -0.09 10.53
N LEU A 99 9.24 0.36 9.77
CA LEU A 99 9.41 0.81 8.38
C LEU A 99 10.10 2.18 8.28
N ALA A 100 9.96 3.03 9.31
CA ALA A 100 10.48 4.40 9.31
C ALA A 100 11.98 4.55 9.00
N PRO A 101 12.91 3.73 9.55
CA PRO A 101 14.33 3.83 9.17
C PRO A 101 14.57 3.51 7.69
N HIS A 102 13.82 2.58 7.11
CA HIS A 102 13.97 2.19 5.70
C HIS A 102 13.49 3.29 4.76
N THR A 103 12.37 3.94 5.07
CA THR A 103 11.88 5.08 4.28
C THR A 103 12.78 6.30 4.42
N LYS A 104 13.42 6.49 5.58
CA LYS A 104 14.45 7.52 5.74
C LYS A 104 15.67 7.27 4.85
N MET A 105 16.12 6.01 4.73
CA MET A 105 17.22 5.67 3.82
C MET A 105 16.91 6.00 2.35
N LEU A 106 15.64 5.91 1.92
CA LEU A 106 15.24 6.33 0.57
C LEU A 106 15.45 7.84 0.36
N LEU A 107 15.17 8.65 1.39
CA LEU A 107 15.37 10.10 1.34
C LEU A 107 16.86 10.47 1.35
N ASP A 108 17.66 9.73 2.11
CA ASP A 108 19.09 9.99 2.28
C ASP A 108 19.94 9.39 1.14
N GLY A 109 19.44 8.39 0.42
CA GLY A 109 20.20 7.51 -0.48
C GLY A 109 19.90 7.62 -1.97
N GLY A 110 19.13 8.60 -2.44
CA GLY A 110 18.75 8.77 -3.85
C GLY A 110 19.95 8.63 -4.81
N HIS A 111 20.02 7.48 -5.49
CA HIS A 111 21.07 7.14 -6.47
C HIS A 111 20.77 7.76 -7.84
N GLY A 112 20.61 9.07 -7.84
CA GLY A 112 20.68 9.92 -9.02
C GLY A 112 21.26 11.25 -8.58
N GLU A 113 21.96 11.93 -9.46
CA GLU A 113 22.31 13.35 -9.31
C GLU A 113 21.01 14.18 -9.31
N SER A 114 20.16 13.98 -8.31
CA SER A 114 19.09 14.90 -7.96
C SER A 114 19.79 16.13 -7.43
N SER A 115 19.60 17.24 -8.12
CA SER A 115 20.23 18.49 -7.74
C SER A 115 19.84 18.84 -6.31
N GLU A 116 20.68 19.61 -5.63
CA GLU A 116 20.35 20.05 -4.28
C GLU A 116 19.08 20.91 -4.23
N GLU A 117 18.67 21.44 -5.38
CA GLU A 117 17.42 22.13 -5.63
C GLU A 117 16.23 21.15 -5.68
N ASP A 118 16.37 20.00 -6.33
CA ASP A 118 15.33 18.95 -6.39
C ASP A 118 15.06 18.33 -5.01
N LYS A 119 16.10 18.05 -4.23
CA LYS A 119 15.96 17.55 -2.85
C LYS A 119 15.28 18.59 -1.96
N LYS A 120 15.58 19.87 -2.16
CA LYS A 120 14.95 20.97 -1.43
C LYS A 120 13.47 21.09 -1.80
N LEU A 121 13.14 21.02 -3.09
CA LEU A 121 11.76 21.07 -3.57
C LEU A 121 10.94 19.89 -3.03
N LEU A 122 11.48 18.67 -3.10
CA LEU A 122 10.86 17.47 -2.52
C LEU A 122 10.64 17.64 -1.00
N LYS A 123 11.61 18.19 -0.29
CA LYS A 123 11.50 18.43 1.15
C LYS A 123 10.43 19.48 1.49
N GLU A 124 10.37 20.57 0.74
CA GLU A 124 9.35 21.61 0.91
C GLU A 124 7.95 21.07 0.60
N GLU A 125 7.81 20.27 -0.47
CA GLU A 125 6.55 19.62 -0.83
C GLU A 125 6.10 18.62 0.24
N LEU A 126 7.02 17.79 0.78
CA LEU A 126 6.73 16.86 1.86
C LEU A 126 6.33 17.59 3.15
N LEU A 127 6.99 18.70 3.49
CA LEU A 127 6.62 19.52 4.65
C LEU A 127 5.23 20.12 4.49
N SER A 128 4.90 20.64 3.30
CA SER A 128 3.58 21.18 2.99
C SER A 128 2.50 20.09 3.07
N LYS A 129 2.71 18.93 2.44
CA LYS A 129 1.76 17.80 2.51
C LYS A 129 1.57 17.31 3.94
N ARG A 130 2.64 17.25 4.73
CA ARG A 130 2.58 16.88 6.15
C ARG A 130 1.73 17.86 6.94
N GLU A 131 1.89 19.16 6.71
CA GLU A 131 1.08 20.20 7.39
C GLU A 131 -0.41 20.03 7.06
N VAL A 132 -0.74 19.78 5.79
CA VAL A 132 -2.11 19.47 5.35
C VAL A 132 -2.65 18.23 6.05
N CYS A 133 -1.89 17.12 6.09
CA CYS A 133 -2.32 15.90 6.77
C CYS A 133 -2.58 16.13 8.27
N LEU A 134 -1.71 16.88 8.95
CA LEU A 134 -1.88 17.22 10.37
C LEU A 134 -3.09 18.13 10.60
N ASP A 135 -3.36 19.07 9.70
CA ASP A 135 -4.56 19.92 9.76
C ASP A 135 -5.84 19.10 9.56
N LEU A 136 -5.85 18.19 8.59
CA LEU A 136 -6.97 17.27 8.37
C LEU A 136 -7.23 16.37 9.58
N GLU A 137 -6.19 15.82 10.19
CA GLU A 137 -6.30 15.03 11.42
C GLU A 137 -6.91 15.86 12.55
N LYS A 138 -6.39 17.08 12.78
CA LYS A 138 -6.94 18.01 13.80
C LYS A 138 -8.40 18.36 13.56
N ARG A 139 -8.82 18.42 12.30
CA ARG A 139 -10.21 18.67 11.89
C ARG A 139 -11.11 17.44 12.03
N GLY A 140 -10.58 16.32 12.51
CA GLY A 140 -11.35 15.12 12.77
C GLY A 140 -11.57 14.27 11.52
N LEU A 141 -10.67 14.31 10.53
CA LEU A 141 -10.74 13.45 9.34
C LEU A 141 -10.99 11.98 9.73
N LEU A 142 -10.31 11.48 10.76
CA LEU A 142 -10.51 10.11 11.24
C LEU A 142 -11.93 9.85 11.75
N HIS A 143 -12.55 10.83 12.40
CA HIS A 143 -13.95 10.75 12.82
C HIS A 143 -14.91 10.82 11.63
N LEU A 144 -14.55 11.57 10.57
CA LEU A 144 -15.34 11.76 9.36
C LEU A 144 -15.23 10.61 8.35
N LEU A 145 -14.13 9.86 8.36
CA LEU A 145 -13.97 8.64 7.54
C LEU A 145 -14.69 7.43 8.16
N TRP A 146 -15.01 7.49 9.46
CA TRP A 146 -15.70 6.43 10.20
C TRP A 146 -17.17 6.17 9.80
N PRO A 147 -18.02 7.15 9.44
CA PRO A 147 -19.43 6.91 9.14
C PRO A 147 -19.66 6.40 7.71
N GLY A 148 -18.64 6.40 6.84
CA GLY A 148 -18.81 6.03 5.43
C GLY A 148 -19.58 7.06 4.59
N GLU A 149 -19.61 8.34 5.01
CA GLU A 149 -20.32 9.44 4.32
C GLU A 149 -19.33 10.52 3.83
N PRO A 150 -18.52 10.23 2.79
CA PRO A 150 -17.49 11.15 2.28
C PRO A 150 -18.06 12.45 1.67
N GLU A 151 -19.35 12.49 1.33
CA GLU A 151 -20.00 13.67 0.74
C GLU A 151 -20.02 14.87 1.70
N GLN A 152 -19.96 14.61 3.02
CA GLN A 152 -19.87 15.67 4.04
C GLN A 152 -18.55 16.44 4.02
N LEU A 153 -17.53 15.91 3.33
CA LEU A 153 -16.21 16.55 3.17
C LEU A 153 -16.12 17.42 1.91
N GLY A 154 -17.20 17.53 1.12
CA GLY A 154 -17.18 18.28 -0.15
C GLY A 154 -16.46 17.56 -1.29
N PHE A 155 -16.13 16.27 -1.11
CA PHE A 155 -15.58 15.42 -2.15
C PHE A 155 -16.69 14.57 -2.78
N THR A 156 -16.85 14.66 -4.09
CA THR A 156 -17.63 13.70 -4.89
C THR A 156 -16.71 12.54 -5.28
N PHE A 157 -16.73 11.45 -4.52
CA PHE A 157 -16.03 10.22 -4.92
C PHE A 157 -16.91 9.42 -5.89
N ASP A 158 -16.72 9.64 -7.20
CA ASP A 158 -17.35 8.82 -8.24
C ASP A 158 -16.64 7.47 -8.43
N TRP A 159 -15.45 7.31 -7.85
CA TRP A 159 -14.62 6.11 -7.99
C TRP A 159 -14.69 5.27 -6.71
N TYR A 160 -15.00 3.98 -6.88
CA TYR A 160 -15.28 2.96 -5.86
C TYR A 160 -16.75 2.82 -5.41
N ARG A 161 -17.66 2.60 -6.36
CA ARG A 161 -18.77 1.66 -6.13
C ARG A 161 -18.49 0.39 -6.93
N HIS A 162 -17.94 -0.63 -6.27
CA HIS A 162 -18.17 -2.00 -6.74
C HIS A 162 -19.66 -2.27 -6.56
N ASN A 163 -20.41 -2.21 -7.66
CA ASN A 163 -21.74 -2.81 -7.68
C ASN A 163 -21.54 -4.31 -7.51
N LEU A 164 -22.03 -4.85 -6.39
CA LEU A 164 -22.21 -6.28 -6.17
C LEU A 164 -23.23 -6.84 -7.18
#